data_AF-A0A8H9WIE6-F1
#
_entry.id   AF-A0A8H9WIE6-F1
#
_cell.length_a   1.000
_cell.length_b   1.000
_cell.length_c   1.000
_cell.angle_alpha   90.00
_cell.angle_beta   90.00
_cell.angle_gamma   90.00
#
_symmetry.space_group_name_H-M   'P 1'
#
loop_
_entity.id
_entity.type
_entity.pdbx_description
1 polymer ?
#
loop_
_entity_poly.entity_id
_entity_poly.type
_entity_poly.pdbx_seq_one_letter_code
_entity_poly.pdbx_strand_id
1 'polypeptide(L)'
;MGRVGYLEYRTPYRHRARAVLQLSLEHHLALASPYSFSTPYHVDRTPGCALSSTPARFESLRQILAGSPIILNFTADHTHHCMLLLEHDAKTLLGRYGLAIPPGILVKAGDRVTDNRLPDGPWIVKAQAATGGRGKAGGIRTCEDRAQLESTVQELCSQLINGVPVQGCRIESKVCTTRECYLSLSLNPITGLVDILVSPAGGVEIESSVSKGGALRRASALPDSTAIVTAGTPLLNALEADKQTLATVLERLADAFLELEALLVEINPLFILPDQSCLLGDAKVILDANAFTRQPHLERFLVDRVIDYPEAVLKLHHGFDFIVTNPQGTVGLLTTGAGLSMMLCDELRARGLAPYNFCDVRTGGLRDDPQRLVDVLSWLCQGPCTKVILINIFGGITDLGVFARLLVQAMDQVTEQNLPMIARLIGPNQAMATDILTASSLEISVHQNLSPALDEAGALVSREVS
;
A
#
# COMPACT_ATOMS: atom_id res chain seq x y z
N MET A 1 34.73 36.67 -28.76
CA MET A 1 35.55 35.45 -28.81
C MET A 1 35.22 34.62 -27.58
N GLY A 2 34.95 33.32 -27.76
CA GLY A 2 34.73 32.34 -26.68
C GLY A 2 33.31 31.74 -26.63
N ARG A 3 33.01 30.80 -27.52
CA ARG A 3 31.88 29.84 -27.37
C ARG A 3 32.37 28.68 -26.50
N VAL A 4 31.63 28.32 -25.46
CA VAL A 4 31.82 27.05 -24.73
C VAL A 4 30.63 26.16 -25.05
N GLY A 5 30.89 25.04 -25.75
CA GLY A 5 29.90 24.04 -26.11
C GLY A 5 29.66 23.06 -24.96
N TYR A 6 28.40 22.75 -24.71
CA TYR A 6 28.01 21.63 -23.85
C TYR A 6 28.00 20.34 -24.68
N LEU A 7 28.83 19.37 -24.27
CA LEU A 7 28.81 18.00 -24.75
C LEU A 7 27.67 17.24 -24.06
N GLU A 8 26.65 16.85 -24.82
CA GLU A 8 25.63 15.89 -24.40
C GLU A 8 26.28 14.50 -24.22
N TYR A 9 26.32 13.98 -22.99
CA TYR A 9 26.56 12.56 -22.75
C TYR A 9 25.23 11.80 -22.81
N ARG A 10 24.86 11.31 -24.00
CA ARG A 10 23.89 10.21 -24.14
C ARG A 10 24.63 8.90 -23.96
N THR A 11 24.39 8.20 -22.85
CA THR A 11 24.82 6.81 -22.65
C THR A 11 23.59 5.91 -22.68
N PRO A 12 23.55 4.80 -23.45
CA PRO A 12 22.38 3.95 -23.54
C PRO A 12 22.22 3.02 -22.32
N TYR A 13 21.00 2.99 -21.78
CA TYR A 13 20.52 2.17 -20.65
C TYR A 13 20.75 0.64 -20.78
N ARG A 14 21.11 0.14 -21.97
CA ARG A 14 21.19 -1.30 -22.28
C ARG A 14 22.33 -2.06 -21.58
N HIS A 15 23.40 -1.38 -21.15
CA HIS A 15 24.57 -2.05 -20.58
C HIS A 15 24.53 -2.22 -19.04
N ARG A 16 23.71 -1.44 -18.31
CA ARG A 16 23.62 -1.54 -16.85
C ARG A 16 22.66 -2.63 -16.36
N ALA A 17 21.51 -2.81 -17.03
CA ALA A 17 20.55 -3.85 -16.64
C ALA A 17 21.11 -5.27 -16.78
N ARG A 18 21.94 -5.52 -17.81
CA ARG A 18 22.56 -6.82 -18.05
C ARG A 18 23.68 -7.12 -17.04
N ALA A 19 24.43 -6.11 -16.61
CA ALA A 19 25.47 -6.25 -15.60
C ALA A 19 24.89 -6.53 -14.19
N VAL A 20 23.77 -5.90 -13.83
CA VAL A 20 23.09 -6.12 -12.54
C VAL A 20 22.47 -7.52 -12.46
N LEU A 21 21.85 -7.99 -13.55
CA LEU A 21 21.32 -9.36 -13.62
C LEU A 21 22.41 -10.44 -13.56
N GLN A 22 23.57 -10.19 -14.18
CA GLN A 22 24.68 -11.14 -14.19
C GLN A 22 25.41 -11.20 -12.84
N LEU A 23 25.60 -10.05 -12.18
CA LEU A 23 26.14 -9.99 -10.81
C LEU A 23 25.20 -10.66 -9.79
N SER A 24 23.88 -10.57 -9.96
CA SER A 24 22.92 -11.24 -9.08
C SER A 24 22.90 -12.77 -9.25
N LEU A 25 23.13 -13.26 -10.47
CA LEU A 25 23.22 -14.70 -10.75
C LEU A 25 24.51 -15.31 -10.20
N GLU A 26 25.64 -14.60 -10.35
CA GLU A 26 26.93 -15.03 -9.82
C GLU A 26 26.94 -15.03 -8.28
N HIS A 27 26.25 -14.08 -7.64
CA HIS A 27 26.09 -14.06 -6.18
C HIS A 27 25.22 -15.21 -5.64
N HIS A 28 24.19 -15.62 -6.38
CA HIS A 28 23.32 -16.75 -5.98
C HIS A 28 24.01 -18.12 -6.16
N LEU A 29 24.90 -18.25 -7.15
CA LEU A 29 25.68 -19.49 -7.34
C LEU A 29 26.83 -19.62 -6.32
N ALA A 30 27.38 -18.51 -5.81
CA ALA A 30 28.41 -18.51 -4.78
C ALA A 30 27.91 -18.92 -3.39
N LEU A 31 26.60 -18.76 -3.11
CA LEU A 31 25.98 -19.14 -1.83
C LEU A 31 25.56 -20.61 -1.74
N ALA A 32 25.73 -21.39 -2.82
CA ALA A 32 25.33 -22.80 -2.90
C ALA A 32 26.51 -23.80 -2.74
N SER A 33 27.60 -23.40 -2.08
CA SER A 33 28.73 -24.29 -1.78
C SER A 33 28.80 -24.62 -0.28
N PRO A 34 28.73 -25.89 0.14
CA PRO A 34 28.87 -26.24 1.55
C PRO A 34 30.34 -26.18 1.97
N TYR A 35 30.68 -25.18 2.79
CA TYR A 35 31.98 -25.09 3.45
C TYR A 35 32.21 -26.31 4.36
N SER A 36 33.39 -26.89 4.17
CA SER A 36 33.92 -28.06 4.84
C SER A 36 34.29 -27.75 6.30
N PHE A 37 33.76 -28.53 7.24
CA PHE A 37 34.30 -28.60 8.60
C PHE A 37 35.27 -29.77 8.70
N SER A 38 36.51 -29.44 9.09
CA SER A 38 37.58 -30.36 9.43
C SER A 38 37.48 -30.77 10.91
N THR A 39 37.27 -32.05 11.20
CA THR A 39 37.82 -32.73 12.38
C THR A 39 37.87 -34.25 12.14
N PRO A 40 38.88 -34.97 12.67
CA PRO A 40 39.23 -36.32 12.22
C PRO A 40 38.56 -37.37 13.11
N TYR A 41 37.74 -38.24 12.50
CA TYR A 41 37.40 -39.51 13.12
C TYR A 41 37.48 -40.64 12.09
N HIS A 42 38.16 -41.70 12.52
CA HIS A 42 38.52 -42.90 11.77
C HIS A 42 37.37 -43.49 10.94
N VAL A 43 37.67 -43.76 9.66
CA VAL A 43 36.86 -44.63 8.80
C VAL A 43 37.31 -46.07 9.05
N ASP A 44 36.43 -46.88 9.63
CA ASP A 44 36.53 -48.33 9.54
C ASP A 44 35.56 -48.81 8.44
N ARG A 45 36.11 -49.54 7.46
CA ARG A 45 35.39 -50.02 6.29
C ARG A 45 34.79 -51.39 6.59
N THR A 46 33.47 -51.53 6.49
CA THR A 46 32.83 -52.81 6.15
C THR A 46 31.66 -52.59 5.16
N PRO A 47 31.54 -53.41 4.09
CA PRO A 47 30.50 -53.25 3.07
C PRO A 47 29.27 -54.13 3.35
N GLY A 48 28.07 -53.58 3.22
CA GLY A 48 26.85 -54.39 3.25
C GLY A 48 25.54 -53.58 3.12
N CYS A 49 24.67 -54.05 2.21
CA CYS A 49 23.24 -53.73 2.04
C CYS A 49 22.83 -52.44 1.29
N ALA A 50 22.67 -52.62 -0.03
CA ALA A 50 21.49 -52.33 -0.84
C ALA A 50 20.62 -51.10 -0.52
N LEU A 51 20.66 -50.11 -1.42
CA LEU A 51 19.62 -49.10 -1.62
C LEU A 51 18.38 -49.75 -2.23
N SER A 52 17.32 -49.91 -1.43
CA SER A 52 15.97 -50.13 -1.91
C SER A 52 15.20 -48.82 -1.95
N SER A 53 14.46 -48.65 -3.04
CA SER A 53 13.60 -47.53 -3.38
C SER A 53 12.36 -47.44 -2.48
N THR A 54 11.93 -46.22 -2.17
CA THR A 54 10.50 -45.97 -1.85
C THR A 54 10.09 -44.54 -2.23
N PRO A 55 9.38 -44.36 -3.35
CA PRO A 55 8.66 -43.13 -3.68
C PRO A 55 7.24 -43.21 -3.11
N ALA A 56 7.03 -42.77 -1.87
CA ALA A 56 5.71 -42.87 -1.24
C ALA A 56 5.33 -41.70 -0.31
N ARG A 57 6.09 -40.60 -0.29
CA ARG A 57 5.77 -39.42 0.56
C ARG A 57 5.51 -38.12 -0.20
N PHE A 58 5.61 -38.11 -1.53
CA PHE A 58 5.31 -36.92 -2.34
C PHE A 58 4.02 -37.01 -3.17
N GLU A 59 3.36 -38.18 -3.24
CA GLU A 59 2.12 -38.35 -4.01
C GLU A 59 0.85 -37.98 -3.21
N SER A 60 0.91 -38.05 -1.87
CA SER A 60 -0.23 -37.76 -0.99
C SER A 60 -0.54 -36.27 -0.84
N LEU A 61 0.37 -35.37 -1.20
CA LEU A 61 0.13 -33.92 -1.21
C LEU A 61 -0.49 -33.43 -2.53
N ARG A 62 -0.29 -34.16 -3.64
CA ARG A 62 -0.91 -33.81 -4.93
C ARG A 62 -2.38 -34.21 -5.03
N GLN A 63 -2.79 -35.28 -4.35
CA GLN A 63 -4.19 -35.73 -4.37
C GLN A 63 -5.13 -34.91 -3.46
N ILE A 64 -4.62 -34.21 -2.44
CA ILE A 64 -5.45 -33.34 -1.58
C ILE A 64 -5.80 -32.01 -2.27
N LEU A 65 -5.03 -31.59 -3.29
CA LEU A 65 -5.25 -30.34 -4.02
C LEU A 65 -6.10 -30.48 -5.29
N ALA A 66 -6.58 -31.68 -5.62
CA ALA A 66 -7.25 -31.96 -6.90
C ALA A 66 -8.80 -32.01 -6.84
N GLY A 67 -9.44 -31.62 -5.74
CA GLY A 67 -10.89 -31.81 -5.61
C GLY A 67 -11.59 -30.91 -4.60
N SER A 68 -11.61 -29.60 -4.85
CA SER A 68 -12.67 -28.67 -4.41
C SER A 68 -12.41 -27.27 -4.98
N PRO A 69 -13.43 -26.57 -5.52
CA PRO A 69 -13.27 -25.20 -5.96
C PRO A 69 -13.25 -24.31 -4.72
N ILE A 70 -12.06 -24.06 -4.18
CA ILE A 70 -11.88 -22.98 -3.21
C ILE A 70 -12.00 -21.69 -4.00
N ILE A 71 -13.17 -21.03 -3.88
CA ILE A 71 -13.35 -19.64 -4.26
C ILE A 71 -12.46 -18.82 -3.32
N LEU A 72 -11.23 -18.55 -3.77
CA LEU A 72 -10.36 -17.59 -3.13
C LEU A 72 -10.90 -16.20 -3.48
N ASN A 73 -11.66 -15.62 -2.56
CA ASN A 73 -11.88 -14.18 -2.55
C ASN A 73 -10.51 -13.50 -2.41
N PHE A 74 -9.95 -13.06 -3.54
CA PHE A 74 -8.76 -12.23 -3.58
C PHE A 74 -9.10 -10.85 -2.99
N THR A 75 -9.06 -10.75 -1.68
CA THR A 75 -8.72 -9.49 -1.00
C THR A 75 -7.21 -9.55 -0.80
N ALA A 76 -6.48 -9.04 -1.79
CA ALA A 76 -5.04 -8.93 -1.72
C ALA A 76 -4.68 -7.82 -0.72
N ASP A 77 -4.60 -8.18 0.55
CA ASP A 77 -3.92 -7.38 1.58
C ASP A 77 -2.42 -7.63 1.43
N HIS A 78 -1.81 -6.95 0.45
CA HIS A 78 -0.37 -6.91 0.30
C HIS A 78 0.12 -5.57 0.85
N THR A 79 0.83 -5.62 1.98
CA THR A 79 1.62 -4.53 2.58
C THR A 79 2.85 -4.18 1.72
N HIS A 80 2.67 -4.06 0.41
CA HIS A 80 3.60 -3.35 -0.45
C HIS A 80 3.23 -1.88 -0.35
N HIS A 81 4.08 -1.07 0.27
CA HIS A 81 4.60 0.24 -0.17
C HIS A 81 3.83 1.00 -1.25
N CYS A 82 2.51 0.97 -1.21
CA CYS A 82 1.65 1.43 -2.26
C CYS A 82 0.80 2.56 -1.73
N MET A 83 0.61 3.57 -2.56
CA MET A 83 -0.17 4.73 -2.19
C MET A 83 -1.33 4.85 -3.16
N LEU A 84 -2.54 4.61 -2.66
CA LEU A 84 -3.76 4.86 -3.40
C LEU A 84 -4.04 6.37 -3.39
N LEU A 85 -4.04 6.97 -4.57
CA LEU A 85 -4.40 8.38 -4.72
C LEU A 85 -5.91 8.58 -4.59
N LEU A 86 -6.30 9.74 -4.05
CA LEU A 86 -7.66 10.24 -4.22
C LEU A 86 -7.94 10.44 -5.72
N GLU A 87 -9.18 10.18 -6.16
CA GLU A 87 -9.55 10.29 -7.57
C GLU A 87 -9.24 11.67 -8.16
N HIS A 88 -9.44 12.75 -7.39
CA HIS A 88 -9.09 14.10 -7.83
C HIS A 88 -7.63 14.20 -8.25
N ASP A 89 -6.73 13.59 -7.48
CA ASP A 89 -5.30 13.65 -7.70
C ASP A 89 -4.85 12.72 -8.81
N ALA A 90 -5.41 11.51 -8.84
CA ALA A 90 -5.25 10.59 -9.95
C ALA A 90 -5.60 11.28 -11.27
N LYS A 91 -6.77 11.94 -11.33
CA LYS A 91 -7.22 12.69 -12.52
C LYS A 91 -6.33 13.88 -12.84
N THR A 92 -5.96 14.70 -11.85
CA THR A 92 -5.09 15.87 -12.07
C THR A 92 -3.70 15.46 -12.56
N LEU A 93 -3.14 14.37 -12.04
CA LEU A 93 -1.86 13.83 -12.48
C LEU A 93 -1.94 13.25 -13.88
N LEU A 94 -2.91 12.38 -14.16
CA LEU A 94 -3.13 11.81 -15.50
C LEU A 94 -3.44 12.89 -16.54
N GLY A 95 -4.11 13.98 -16.15
CA GLY A 95 -4.36 15.14 -16.99
C GLY A 95 -3.09 15.80 -17.54
N ARG A 96 -1.96 15.75 -16.80
CA ARG A 96 -0.66 16.27 -17.26
C ARG A 96 -0.08 15.49 -18.44
N TYR A 97 -0.51 14.23 -18.60
CA TYR A 97 -0.18 13.38 -19.74
C TYR A 97 -1.12 13.61 -20.94
N GLY A 98 -2.00 14.61 -20.87
CA GLY A 98 -2.98 14.90 -21.91
C GLY A 98 -4.20 13.98 -21.88
N LEU A 99 -4.41 13.21 -20.81
CA LEU A 99 -5.64 12.43 -20.66
C LEU A 99 -6.77 13.35 -20.23
N ALA A 100 -7.81 13.46 -21.05
CA ALA A 100 -8.91 14.36 -20.77
C ALA A 100 -9.78 13.84 -19.62
N ILE A 101 -10.16 14.74 -18.72
CA ILE A 101 -10.97 14.46 -17.53
C ILE A 101 -12.21 15.37 -17.54
N PRO A 102 -13.33 14.96 -16.92
CA PRO A 102 -14.46 15.86 -16.73
C PRO A 102 -14.03 17.15 -16.01
N PRO A 103 -14.47 18.34 -16.48
CA PRO A 103 -14.23 19.59 -15.76
C PRO A 103 -14.74 19.48 -14.33
N GLY A 104 -13.92 19.88 -13.36
CA GLY A 104 -14.27 19.73 -11.97
C GLY A 104 -13.26 20.30 -11.00
N ILE A 105 -13.71 20.46 -9.75
CA ILE A 105 -12.94 21.04 -8.64
C ILE A 105 -12.92 20.10 -7.43
N LEU A 106 -11.92 20.27 -6.57
CA LEU A 106 -11.90 19.71 -5.23
C LEU A 106 -12.44 20.74 -4.23
N VAL A 107 -13.39 20.33 -3.40
CA VAL A 107 -13.82 21.05 -2.20
C VAL A 107 -13.42 20.21 -1.00
N LYS A 108 -12.53 20.72 -0.15
CA LYS A 108 -12.07 19.99 1.03
C LYS A 108 -13.18 19.92 2.08
N ALA A 109 -13.12 18.90 2.94
CA ALA A 109 -14.01 18.84 4.09
C ALA A 109 -13.85 20.11 4.94
N GLY A 110 -14.97 20.78 5.25
CA GLY A 110 -15.00 22.05 5.97
C GLY A 110 -14.95 23.31 5.10
N ASP A 111 -14.57 23.20 3.82
CA ASP A 111 -14.62 24.32 2.88
C ASP A 111 -16.03 24.54 2.32
N ARG A 112 -16.34 25.78 1.94
CA ARG A 112 -17.58 26.11 1.22
C ARG A 112 -17.40 25.89 -0.28
N VAL A 113 -18.48 25.48 -0.95
CA VAL A 113 -18.53 25.51 -2.41
C VAL A 113 -18.56 26.98 -2.85
N THR A 114 -17.61 27.39 -3.70
CA THR A 114 -17.51 28.77 -4.21
C THR A 114 -17.80 28.82 -5.71
N ASP A 115 -18.59 29.78 -6.17
CA ASP A 115 -19.06 29.86 -7.57
C ASP A 115 -17.95 30.04 -8.59
N ASN A 116 -16.93 30.83 -8.27
CA ASN A 116 -15.94 31.30 -9.26
C ASN A 116 -15.11 30.20 -9.93
N ARG A 117 -15.18 28.96 -9.47
CA ARG A 117 -14.45 27.81 -10.04
C ARG A 117 -15.34 26.60 -10.33
N LEU A 118 -16.62 26.66 -9.98
CA LEU A 118 -17.53 25.54 -10.19
C LEU A 118 -17.88 25.44 -11.69
N PRO A 119 -17.78 24.26 -12.32
CA PRO A 119 -18.17 24.11 -13.72
C PRO A 119 -19.71 24.14 -13.85
N ASP A 120 -20.22 24.19 -15.08
CA ASP A 120 -21.65 24.21 -15.33
C ASP A 120 -22.33 22.89 -14.90
N GLY A 121 -23.52 23.01 -14.33
CA GLY A 121 -24.34 21.88 -13.91
C GLY A 121 -25.11 21.24 -15.06
N PRO A 122 -25.76 20.08 -14.84
CA PRO A 122 -25.83 19.34 -13.58
C PRO A 122 -24.49 18.69 -13.18
N TRP A 123 -24.33 18.36 -11.91
CA TRP A 123 -23.07 17.90 -11.32
C TRP A 123 -23.10 16.44 -10.88
N ILE A 124 -21.91 15.84 -10.84
CA ILE A 124 -21.61 14.61 -10.11
C ILE A 124 -20.67 14.97 -8.96
N VAL A 125 -21.07 14.63 -7.74
CA VAL A 125 -20.31 14.82 -6.51
C VAL A 125 -19.72 13.49 -6.08
N LYS A 126 -18.39 13.44 -5.95
CA LYS A 126 -17.64 12.22 -5.63
C LYS A 126 -16.83 12.40 -4.36
N ALA A 127 -17.18 11.65 -3.33
CA ALA A 127 -16.43 11.58 -2.09
C ALA A 127 -14.97 11.20 -2.36
N GLN A 128 -14.06 11.96 -1.75
CA GLN A 128 -12.63 11.73 -1.80
C GLN A 128 -12.23 10.99 -0.53
N ALA A 129 -12.12 9.67 -0.66
CA ALA A 129 -11.62 8.77 0.36
C ALA A 129 -10.69 7.77 -0.34
N ALA A 130 -9.55 7.44 0.27
CA ALA A 130 -8.56 6.51 -0.27
C ALA A 130 -9.05 5.05 -0.14
N THR A 131 -10.16 4.73 -0.78
CA THR A 131 -10.79 3.40 -0.79
C THR A 131 -11.50 3.15 -2.12
N GLY A 132 -11.58 1.88 -2.52
CA GLY A 132 -12.37 1.45 -3.69
C GLY A 132 -13.88 1.39 -3.39
N GLY A 133 -14.69 1.15 -4.42
CA GLY A 133 -16.13 0.85 -4.23
C GLY A 133 -17.01 2.00 -3.73
N ARG A 134 -16.52 3.25 -3.82
CA ARG A 134 -17.21 4.46 -3.32
C ARG A 134 -18.63 4.61 -3.84
N GLY A 135 -18.89 4.28 -5.11
CA GLY A 135 -20.24 4.35 -5.69
C GLY A 135 -21.25 3.45 -4.98
N LYS A 136 -20.86 2.21 -4.64
CA LYS A 136 -21.72 1.27 -3.90
C LYS A 136 -21.97 1.70 -2.45
N ALA A 137 -20.98 2.36 -1.86
CA ALA A 137 -21.07 2.93 -0.52
C ALA A 137 -21.83 4.28 -0.47
N GLY A 138 -22.43 4.73 -1.58
CA GLY A 138 -23.19 5.98 -1.64
C GLY A 138 -22.34 7.25 -1.73
N GLY A 139 -21.04 7.11 -2.01
CA GLY A 139 -20.07 8.19 -2.13
C GLY A 139 -20.06 8.91 -3.48
N ILE A 140 -20.93 8.53 -4.42
CA ILE A 140 -21.09 9.22 -5.71
C ILE A 140 -22.57 9.61 -5.84
N ARG A 141 -22.84 10.90 -6.01
CA ARG A 141 -24.21 11.45 -6.10
C ARG A 141 -24.36 12.45 -7.24
N THR A 142 -25.55 12.50 -7.83
CA THR A 142 -25.91 13.47 -8.86
C THR A 142 -26.63 14.66 -8.23
N CYS A 143 -26.30 15.87 -8.66
CA CYS A 143 -26.94 17.10 -8.20
C CYS A 143 -27.40 17.94 -9.39
N GLU A 144 -28.67 18.33 -9.41
CA GLU A 144 -29.28 19.09 -10.52
C GLU A 144 -29.23 20.60 -10.26
N ASP A 145 -29.18 21.02 -8.99
CA ASP A 145 -29.11 22.43 -8.58
C ASP A 145 -28.09 22.68 -7.44
N ARG A 146 -27.84 23.96 -7.18
CA ARG A 146 -26.81 24.40 -6.25
C ARG A 146 -27.14 24.08 -4.79
N ALA A 147 -28.41 24.14 -4.40
CA ALA A 147 -28.82 23.82 -3.04
C ALA A 147 -28.60 22.32 -2.76
N GLN A 148 -28.95 21.47 -3.73
CA GLN A 148 -28.68 20.04 -3.66
C GLN A 148 -27.18 19.74 -3.60
N LEU A 149 -26.37 20.46 -4.37
CA LEU A 149 -24.91 20.32 -4.37
C LEU A 149 -24.31 20.59 -2.99
N GLU A 150 -24.66 21.72 -2.37
CA GLU A 150 -24.12 22.12 -1.06
C GLU A 150 -24.53 21.13 0.04
N SER A 151 -25.81 20.73 0.08
CA SER A 151 -26.29 19.71 1.02
C SER A 151 -25.54 18.38 0.84
N THR A 152 -25.35 17.95 -0.42
CA THR A 152 -24.68 16.68 -0.75
C THR A 152 -23.22 16.68 -0.31
N VAL A 153 -22.50 17.78 -0.53
CA VAL A 153 -21.10 17.91 -0.09
C VAL A 153 -21.01 17.82 1.43
N GLN A 154 -21.89 18.52 2.15
CA GLN A 154 -21.91 18.49 3.62
C GLN A 154 -22.23 17.09 4.15
N GLU A 155 -23.23 16.42 3.59
CA GLU A 155 -23.59 15.04 3.95
C GLU A 155 -22.40 14.08 3.73
N LEU A 156 -21.81 14.08 2.53
CA LEU A 156 -20.70 13.18 2.21
C LEU A 156 -19.48 13.41 3.10
N CYS A 157 -19.12 14.67 3.38
CA CYS A 157 -17.99 14.99 4.25
C CYS A 157 -18.22 14.60 5.73
N SER A 158 -19.47 14.36 6.13
CA SER A 158 -19.82 13.88 7.48
C SER A 158 -19.84 12.35 7.61
N GLN A 159 -19.64 11.61 6.51
CA GLN A 159 -19.74 10.16 6.46
C GLN A 159 -18.37 9.48 6.43
N LEU A 160 -18.38 8.19 6.75
CA LEU A 160 -17.27 7.28 6.46
C LEU A 160 -17.64 6.48 5.21
N ILE A 161 -16.74 6.42 4.24
CA ILE A 161 -16.89 5.54 3.07
C ILE A 161 -16.02 4.31 3.32
N ASN A 162 -16.65 3.15 3.48
CA ASN A 162 -15.97 1.89 3.85
C ASN A 162 -15.06 2.04 5.09
N GLY A 163 -15.50 2.80 6.09
CA GLY A 163 -14.74 3.08 7.31
C GLY A 163 -13.66 4.16 7.18
N VAL A 164 -13.45 4.72 5.99
CA VAL A 164 -12.46 5.78 5.74
C VAL A 164 -13.14 7.15 5.75
N PRO A 165 -12.62 8.13 6.52
CA PRO A 165 -13.12 9.50 6.50
C PRO A 165 -13.06 10.13 5.10
N VAL A 166 -14.09 10.88 4.74
CA VAL A 166 -14.12 11.66 3.51
C VAL A 166 -13.34 12.96 3.71
N GLN A 167 -12.25 13.12 2.97
CA GLN A 167 -11.35 14.29 3.04
C GLN A 167 -11.87 15.49 2.25
N GLY A 168 -12.87 15.27 1.41
CA GLY A 168 -13.52 16.29 0.60
C GLY A 168 -14.37 15.66 -0.49
N CYS A 169 -14.87 16.50 -1.40
CA CYS A 169 -15.64 16.09 -2.56
C CYS A 169 -15.03 16.65 -3.83
N ARG A 170 -14.90 15.80 -4.86
CA ARG A 170 -14.67 16.24 -6.22
C ARG A 170 -16.02 16.49 -6.90
N ILE A 171 -16.22 17.70 -7.37
CA ILE A 171 -17.45 18.12 -8.06
C ILE A 171 -17.13 18.26 -9.54
N GLU A 172 -17.80 17.48 -10.38
CA GLU A 172 -17.61 17.46 -11.83
C GLU A 172 -18.91 17.76 -12.57
N SER A 173 -18.82 18.31 -13.78
CA SER A 173 -19.99 18.34 -14.67
C SER A 173 -20.42 16.93 -15.04
N LYS A 174 -21.73 16.69 -15.10
CA LYS A 174 -22.31 15.45 -15.60
C LYS A 174 -22.05 15.36 -17.10
N VAL A 175 -21.40 14.29 -17.52
CA VAL A 175 -21.02 14.06 -18.91
C VAL A 175 -22.04 13.15 -19.58
N CYS A 176 -22.46 13.50 -20.80
CA CYS A 176 -23.24 12.60 -21.65
C CYS A 176 -22.29 11.69 -22.43
N THR A 177 -22.44 10.39 -22.24
CA THR A 177 -21.56 9.37 -22.82
C THR A 177 -22.36 8.44 -23.72
N THR A 178 -21.70 7.91 -24.75
CA THR A 178 -22.29 6.86 -25.60
C THR A 178 -21.97 5.47 -25.06
N ARG A 179 -20.79 5.31 -24.44
CA ARG A 179 -20.31 4.05 -23.86
C ARG A 179 -19.46 4.31 -22.64
N GLU A 180 -19.48 3.32 -21.76
CA GLU A 180 -18.63 3.25 -20.58
C GLU A 180 -17.80 1.97 -20.71
N CYS A 181 -16.48 2.11 -20.77
CA CYS A 181 -15.54 1.01 -20.96
C CYS A 181 -14.60 0.89 -19.76
N TYR A 182 -13.82 -0.18 -19.72
CA TYR A 182 -12.80 -0.43 -18.71
C TYR A 182 -11.44 -0.58 -19.38
N LEU A 183 -10.43 0.08 -18.82
CA LEU A 183 -9.03 -0.05 -19.24
C LEU A 183 -8.13 0.05 -18.01
N SER A 184 -7.23 -0.92 -17.82
CA SER A 184 -6.23 -0.85 -16.75
C SER A 184 -4.85 -1.34 -17.16
N LEU A 185 -3.83 -0.74 -16.54
CA LEU A 185 -2.44 -1.18 -16.55
C LEU A 185 -2.04 -1.50 -15.10
N SER A 186 -1.47 -2.68 -14.87
CA SER A 186 -1.05 -3.12 -13.53
C SER A 186 0.26 -3.86 -13.57
N LEU A 187 1.14 -3.62 -12.61
CA LEU A 187 2.38 -4.38 -12.47
C LEU A 187 2.07 -5.73 -11.82
N ASN A 188 2.42 -6.81 -12.50
CA ASN A 188 2.30 -8.15 -11.96
C ASN A 188 3.58 -8.51 -11.16
N PRO A 189 3.51 -8.63 -9.83
CA PRO A 189 4.70 -8.87 -9.02
C PRO A 189 5.29 -10.28 -9.21
N ILE A 190 4.51 -11.23 -9.73
CA ILE A 190 4.96 -12.62 -9.96
C ILE A 190 5.79 -12.69 -11.24
N THR A 191 5.32 -12.04 -12.30
CA THR A 191 5.97 -12.12 -13.62
C THR A 191 6.92 -10.96 -13.92
N GLY A 192 6.77 -9.85 -13.18
CA GLY A 192 7.46 -8.59 -13.48
C GLY A 192 6.97 -7.89 -14.76
N LEU A 193 5.85 -8.35 -15.32
CA LEU A 193 5.24 -7.78 -16.53
C LEU A 193 4.12 -6.81 -16.18
N VAL A 194 3.80 -5.91 -17.11
CA VAL A 194 2.62 -5.06 -17.06
C VAL A 194 1.45 -5.81 -17.68
N ASP A 195 0.43 -6.09 -16.87
CA ASP A 195 -0.84 -6.63 -17.31
C ASP A 195 -1.74 -5.49 -17.82
N ILE A 196 -2.23 -5.64 -19.06
CA ILE A 196 -3.14 -4.72 -19.74
C ILE A 196 -4.50 -5.40 -19.83
N LEU A 197 -5.53 -4.78 -19.25
CA LEU A 197 -6.88 -5.33 -19.23
C LEU A 197 -7.86 -4.36 -19.90
N VAL A 198 -8.75 -4.89 -20.73
CA VAL A 198 -9.72 -4.10 -21.50
C VAL A 198 -11.09 -4.79 -21.49
N SER A 199 -12.15 -4.05 -21.18
CA SER A 199 -13.53 -4.53 -21.31
C SER A 199 -14.45 -3.47 -21.93
N PRO A 200 -15.37 -3.86 -22.83
CA PRO A 200 -16.43 -2.97 -23.31
C PRO A 200 -17.43 -2.56 -22.23
N ALA A 201 -17.46 -3.27 -21.09
CA ALA A 201 -18.35 -2.98 -19.97
C ALA A 201 -17.56 -2.30 -18.83
N GLY A 202 -17.65 -0.97 -18.76
CA GLY A 202 -17.16 -0.14 -17.66
C GLY A 202 -18.28 0.24 -16.67
N GLY A 203 -17.91 0.97 -15.62
CA GLY A 203 -18.84 1.45 -14.59
C GLY A 203 -19.31 0.35 -13.65
N VAL A 204 -18.72 -0.84 -13.76
CA VAL A 204 -19.05 -2.04 -12.98
C VAL A 204 -17.80 -2.59 -12.30
N GLU A 205 -18.01 -3.42 -11.28
CA GLU A 205 -16.93 -4.19 -10.66
C GLU A 205 -16.51 -5.30 -11.62
N ILE A 206 -15.29 -5.18 -12.16
CA ILE A 206 -14.84 -5.99 -13.28
C ILE A 206 -14.71 -7.47 -12.91
N GLU A 207 -14.31 -7.76 -11.67
CA GLU A 207 -14.19 -9.10 -11.12
C GLU A 207 -15.54 -9.81 -11.11
N SER A 208 -16.57 -9.16 -10.56
CA SER A 208 -17.94 -9.69 -10.54
C SER A 208 -18.52 -9.85 -11.94
N SER A 209 -18.23 -8.89 -12.84
CA SER A 209 -18.65 -8.95 -14.24
C SER A 209 -18.07 -10.19 -14.93
N VAL A 210 -16.76 -10.42 -14.81
CA VAL A 210 -16.07 -11.58 -15.40
C VAL A 210 -16.58 -12.90 -14.84
N SER A 211 -16.79 -13.02 -13.52
CA SER A 211 -17.37 -14.23 -12.93
C SER A 211 -18.78 -14.56 -13.45
N LYS A 212 -19.52 -13.56 -13.92
CA LYS A 212 -20.84 -13.71 -14.53
C LYS A 212 -20.79 -13.88 -16.06
N GLY A 213 -19.60 -14.06 -16.63
CA GLY A 213 -19.39 -14.24 -18.07
C GLY A 213 -19.18 -12.94 -18.86
N GLY A 214 -18.93 -11.82 -18.17
CA GLY A 214 -18.56 -10.56 -18.79
C GLY A 214 -17.27 -10.65 -19.60
N ALA A 215 -17.21 -9.93 -20.73
CA ALA A 215 -16.04 -9.93 -21.59
C ALA A 215 -14.88 -9.16 -20.94
N LEU A 216 -13.71 -9.78 -20.85
CA LEU A 216 -12.46 -9.14 -20.46
C LEU A 216 -11.35 -9.65 -21.36
N ARG A 217 -10.60 -8.73 -21.97
CA ARG A 217 -9.41 -9.05 -22.77
C ARG A 217 -8.16 -8.69 -21.99
N ARG A 218 -7.12 -9.52 -22.13
CA ARG A 218 -5.85 -9.37 -21.41
C ARG A 218 -4.66 -9.55 -22.34
N ALA A 219 -3.63 -8.78 -22.11
CA ALA A 219 -2.27 -9.01 -22.59
C ALA A 219 -1.27 -8.68 -21.48
N SER A 220 -0.03 -9.13 -21.62
CA SER A 220 1.06 -8.79 -20.72
C SER A 220 2.27 -8.34 -21.53
N ALA A 221 2.99 -7.34 -21.05
CA ALA A 221 4.16 -6.77 -21.74
C ALA A 221 5.30 -6.48 -20.76
N LEU A 222 6.52 -6.34 -21.29
CA LEU A 222 7.62 -5.75 -20.51
C LEU A 222 7.25 -4.31 -20.10
N PRO A 223 7.77 -3.79 -18.98
CA PRO A 223 7.55 -2.42 -18.54
C PRO A 223 8.32 -1.43 -19.42
N ASP A 224 7.85 -1.29 -20.66
CA ASP A 224 8.36 -0.45 -21.73
C ASP A 224 7.17 0.10 -22.51
N SER A 225 7.16 1.41 -22.79
CA SER A 225 5.99 2.08 -23.39
C SER A 225 5.61 1.45 -24.74
N THR A 226 6.60 1.17 -25.59
CA THR A 226 6.35 0.55 -26.90
C THR A 226 5.80 -0.87 -26.76
N ALA A 227 6.35 -1.66 -25.84
CA ALA A 227 5.88 -3.03 -25.58
C ALA A 227 4.44 -3.05 -25.07
N ILE A 228 4.10 -2.16 -24.13
CA ILE A 228 2.75 -2.02 -23.57
C ILE A 228 1.75 -1.64 -24.67
N VAL A 229 2.05 -0.61 -25.46
CA VAL A 229 1.17 -0.13 -26.54
C VAL A 229 0.99 -1.21 -27.60
N THR A 230 2.06 -1.90 -28.00
CA THR A 230 2.01 -2.99 -28.98
C THR A 230 1.12 -4.14 -28.51
N ALA A 231 1.25 -4.55 -27.24
CA ALA A 231 0.46 -5.64 -26.68
C ALA A 231 -1.01 -5.24 -26.43
N GLY A 232 -1.27 -4.00 -26.03
CA GLY A 232 -2.59 -3.51 -25.69
C GLY A 232 -3.45 -3.09 -26.88
N THR A 233 -2.85 -2.56 -27.95
CA THR A 233 -3.57 -2.04 -29.13
C THR A 233 -4.58 -3.04 -29.73
N PRO A 234 -4.25 -4.32 -29.92
CA PRO A 234 -5.21 -5.30 -30.44
C PRO A 234 -6.45 -5.49 -29.55
N LEU A 235 -6.31 -5.29 -28.23
CA LEU A 235 -7.40 -5.45 -27.27
C LEU A 235 -8.45 -4.34 -27.39
N LEU A 236 -8.04 -3.14 -27.79
CA LEU A 236 -8.89 -1.96 -27.92
C LEU A 236 -10.00 -2.14 -28.97
N ASN A 237 -9.85 -3.07 -29.92
CA ASN A 237 -10.90 -3.43 -30.87
C ASN A 237 -12.20 -3.90 -30.18
N ALA A 238 -12.15 -4.30 -28.91
CA ALA A 238 -13.32 -4.66 -28.13
C ALA A 238 -14.20 -3.48 -27.72
N LEU A 239 -13.66 -2.27 -27.69
CA LEU A 239 -14.33 -1.09 -27.12
C LEU A 239 -15.29 -0.40 -28.10
N GLU A 240 -15.27 -0.80 -29.37
CA GLU A 240 -16.18 -0.31 -30.42
C GLU A 240 -16.20 1.25 -30.53
N ALA A 241 -15.03 1.87 -30.43
CA ALA A 241 -14.82 3.31 -30.55
C ALA A 241 -13.75 3.64 -31.61
N ASP A 242 -13.51 4.93 -31.84
CA ASP A 242 -12.42 5.38 -32.70
C ASP A 242 -11.06 4.82 -32.27
N LYS A 243 -10.41 4.10 -33.18
CA LYS A 243 -9.18 3.35 -32.90
C LYS A 243 -8.01 4.28 -32.61
N GLN A 244 -7.92 5.40 -33.30
CA GLN A 244 -6.81 6.34 -33.13
C GLN A 244 -6.88 7.02 -31.77
N THR A 245 -8.09 7.39 -31.35
CA THR A 245 -8.36 7.98 -30.03
C THR A 245 -8.01 7.00 -28.93
N LEU A 246 -8.48 5.76 -29.01
CA LEU A 246 -8.16 4.72 -28.02
C LEU A 246 -6.67 4.39 -27.96
N ALA A 247 -5.98 4.32 -29.10
CA ALA A 247 -4.54 4.11 -29.16
C ALA A 247 -3.79 5.26 -28.46
N THR A 248 -4.18 6.51 -28.73
CA THR A 248 -3.60 7.69 -28.06
C THR A 248 -3.82 7.66 -26.55
N VAL A 249 -5.00 7.20 -26.09
CA VAL A 249 -5.28 7.02 -24.65
C VAL A 249 -4.36 5.97 -24.05
N LEU A 250 -4.19 4.82 -24.70
CA LEU A 250 -3.30 3.75 -24.23
C LEU A 250 -1.83 4.20 -24.19
N GLU A 251 -1.35 4.92 -25.21
CA GLU A 251 0.00 5.51 -25.24
C GLU A 251 0.23 6.44 -24.04
N ARG A 252 -0.69 7.40 -23.82
CA ARG A 252 -0.59 8.34 -22.69
C ARG A 252 -0.69 7.64 -21.33
N LEU A 253 -1.51 6.61 -21.20
CA LEU A 253 -1.59 5.81 -19.98
C LEU A 253 -0.32 4.99 -19.75
N ALA A 254 0.30 4.45 -20.79
CA ALA A 254 1.56 3.72 -20.69
C ALA A 254 2.70 4.65 -20.24
N ASP A 255 2.79 5.84 -20.83
CA ASP A 255 3.77 6.86 -20.43
C ASP A 255 3.54 7.28 -18.97
N ALA A 256 2.29 7.59 -18.59
CA ALA A 256 1.94 7.93 -17.22
C ALA A 256 2.28 6.80 -16.23
N PHE A 257 1.94 5.56 -16.56
CA PHE A 257 2.18 4.39 -15.72
C PHE A 257 3.68 4.21 -15.44
N LEU A 258 4.52 4.36 -16.46
CA LEU A 258 5.97 4.18 -16.34
C LEU A 258 6.66 5.37 -15.66
N GLU A 259 6.33 6.60 -16.04
CA GLU A 259 6.96 7.80 -15.48
C GLU A 259 6.59 8.03 -14.02
N LEU A 260 5.35 7.73 -13.63
CA LEU A 260 4.89 7.81 -12.25
C LEU A 260 5.36 6.61 -11.40
N GLU A 261 5.99 5.60 -12.02
CA GLU A 261 6.31 4.31 -11.40
C GLU A 261 5.08 3.72 -10.68
N ALA A 262 3.95 3.71 -11.40
CA ALA A 262 2.69 3.24 -10.88
C ALA A 262 2.66 1.71 -10.76
N LEU A 263 1.97 1.22 -9.73
CA LEU A 263 1.64 -0.20 -9.55
C LEU A 263 0.31 -0.54 -10.22
N LEU A 264 -0.62 0.43 -10.27
CA LEU A 264 -1.91 0.32 -10.94
C LEU A 264 -2.31 1.69 -11.50
N VAL A 265 -2.78 1.69 -12.75
CA VAL A 265 -3.61 2.75 -13.32
C VAL A 265 -4.84 2.09 -13.89
N GLU A 266 -5.99 2.33 -13.28
CA GLU A 266 -7.28 1.76 -13.67
C GLU A 266 -8.26 2.89 -13.98
N ILE A 267 -8.85 2.85 -15.18
CA ILE A 267 -9.87 3.78 -15.64
C ILE A 267 -11.20 3.02 -15.74
N ASN A 268 -12.11 3.30 -14.81
CA ASN A 268 -13.37 2.57 -14.69
C ASN A 268 -14.53 3.45 -14.18
N PRO A 269 -15.31 4.09 -15.07
CA PRO A 269 -15.30 3.91 -16.52
C PRO A 269 -14.33 4.85 -17.27
N LEU A 270 -13.85 4.39 -18.42
CA LEU A 270 -13.42 5.21 -19.55
C LEU A 270 -14.66 5.59 -20.35
N PHE A 271 -14.98 6.87 -20.40
CA PHE A 271 -16.12 7.38 -21.16
C PHE A 271 -15.77 7.59 -22.62
N ILE A 272 -16.63 7.13 -23.52
CA ILE A 272 -16.61 7.46 -24.95
C ILE A 272 -17.74 8.44 -25.23
N LEU A 273 -17.42 9.62 -25.74
CA LEU A 273 -18.38 10.67 -26.03
C LEU A 273 -19.01 10.50 -27.43
N PRO A 274 -20.10 11.22 -27.74
CA PRO A 274 -20.72 11.16 -29.07
C PRO A 274 -19.76 11.51 -30.22
N ASP A 275 -18.80 12.40 -29.98
CA ASP A 275 -17.77 12.80 -30.95
C ASP A 275 -16.57 11.84 -31.02
N GLN A 276 -16.68 10.66 -30.37
CA GLN A 276 -15.65 9.63 -30.24
C GLN A 276 -14.43 10.02 -29.39
N SER A 277 -14.41 11.23 -28.82
CA SER A 277 -13.39 11.57 -27.83
C SER A 277 -13.57 10.77 -26.54
N CYS A 278 -12.51 10.66 -25.74
CA CYS A 278 -12.50 9.89 -24.50
C CYS A 278 -12.28 10.78 -23.28
N LEU A 279 -12.98 10.48 -22.18
CA LEU A 279 -12.76 11.11 -20.86
C LEU A 279 -12.53 10.03 -19.79
N LEU A 280 -11.66 10.31 -18.82
CA LEU A 280 -11.50 9.46 -17.64
C LEU A 280 -12.69 9.69 -16.69
N GLY A 281 -13.68 8.80 -16.73
CA GLY A 281 -14.88 8.90 -15.90
C GLY A 281 -14.57 8.70 -14.42
N ASP A 282 -13.78 7.68 -14.09
CA ASP A 282 -13.13 7.48 -12.79
C ASP A 282 -11.69 7.04 -13.02
N ALA A 283 -10.80 7.37 -12.08
CA ALA A 283 -9.40 6.98 -12.14
C ALA A 283 -8.92 6.51 -10.77
N LYS A 284 -8.42 5.27 -10.73
CA LYS A 284 -7.77 4.68 -9.58
C LYS A 284 -6.31 4.48 -9.91
N VAL A 285 -5.45 5.24 -9.23
CA VAL A 285 -3.99 5.17 -9.40
C VAL A 285 -3.36 4.76 -8.08
N ILE A 286 -2.51 3.74 -8.15
CA ILE A 286 -1.69 3.27 -7.03
C ILE A 286 -0.23 3.46 -7.41
N LEU A 287 0.51 4.23 -6.61
CA LEU A 287 1.93 4.52 -6.83
C LEU A 287 2.83 3.67 -5.93
N ASP A 288 4.07 3.39 -6.36
CA ASP A 288 5.10 2.84 -5.49
C ASP A 288 5.72 3.94 -4.61
N ALA A 289 5.45 3.91 -3.31
CA ALA A 289 5.98 4.87 -2.36
C ALA A 289 7.52 4.82 -2.24
N ASN A 290 8.16 3.72 -2.64
CA ASN A 290 9.63 3.65 -2.70
C ASN A 290 10.23 4.51 -3.81
N ALA A 291 9.43 4.91 -4.80
CA ALA A 291 9.89 5.75 -5.91
C ALA A 291 9.98 7.23 -5.53
N PHE A 292 9.32 7.67 -4.46
CA PHE A 292 9.17 9.10 -4.16
C PHE A 292 10.50 9.83 -3.95
N THR A 293 11.46 9.20 -3.27
CA THR A 293 12.80 9.80 -3.03
C THR A 293 13.61 10.08 -4.30
N ARG A 294 13.25 9.46 -5.43
CA ARG A 294 13.85 9.71 -6.75
C ARG A 294 12.90 10.42 -7.72
N GLN A 295 11.73 10.83 -7.24
CA GLN A 295 10.68 11.52 -7.99
C GLN A 295 10.31 12.84 -7.30
N PRO A 296 11.15 13.90 -7.40
CA PRO A 296 11.01 15.13 -6.60
C PRO A 296 9.65 15.82 -6.77
N HIS A 297 9.01 15.67 -7.93
CA HIS A 297 7.70 16.24 -8.20
C HIS A 297 6.58 15.53 -7.45
N LEU A 298 6.67 14.20 -7.27
CA LEU A 298 5.73 13.43 -6.45
C LEU A 298 6.00 13.64 -4.97
N GLU A 299 7.27 13.68 -4.58
CA GLU A 299 7.65 14.03 -3.22
C GLU A 299 7.05 15.38 -2.79
N ARG A 300 7.20 16.42 -3.63
CA ARG A 300 6.62 17.73 -3.37
C ARG A 300 5.09 17.68 -3.29
N PHE A 301 4.46 16.95 -4.21
CA PHE A 301 3.01 16.77 -4.23
C PHE A 301 2.51 16.15 -2.91
N LEU A 302 3.22 15.20 -2.33
CA LEU A 302 2.86 14.57 -1.05
C LEU A 302 2.99 15.52 0.12
N VAL A 303 4.08 16.27 0.18
CA VAL A 303 4.30 17.27 1.23
C VAL A 303 3.17 18.31 1.24
N ASP A 304 2.74 18.77 0.05
CA ASP A 304 1.62 19.71 -0.08
C ASP A 304 0.25 19.07 0.28
N ARG A 305 0.20 17.74 0.48
CA ARG A 305 -1.00 16.93 0.76
C ARG A 305 -0.86 16.06 2.01
N VAL A 306 -0.11 16.53 3.01
CA VAL A 306 0.14 15.82 4.27
C VAL A 306 -1.13 15.41 5.02
N ILE A 307 -2.17 16.23 4.98
CA ILE A 307 -3.46 15.92 5.63
C ILE A 307 -4.18 14.80 4.89
N ASP A 308 -4.07 14.79 3.55
CA ASP A 308 -4.75 13.82 2.70
C ASP A 308 -4.04 12.45 2.69
N TYR A 309 -2.71 12.47 2.84
CA TYR A 309 -1.87 11.27 2.76
C TYR A 309 -0.90 11.15 3.95
N PRO A 310 -1.41 11.13 5.19
CA PRO A 310 -0.57 11.18 6.38
C PRO A 310 0.43 10.04 6.43
N GLU A 311 0.00 8.81 6.13
CA GLU A 311 0.84 7.60 6.17
C GLU A 311 1.98 7.64 5.14
N ALA A 312 1.72 8.14 3.93
CA ALA A 312 2.74 8.24 2.88
C ALA A 312 3.80 9.28 3.23
N VAL A 313 3.39 10.42 3.78
CA VAL A 313 4.30 11.48 4.25
C VAL A 313 5.13 11.01 5.45
N LEU A 314 4.49 10.27 6.36
CA LEU A 314 5.15 9.62 7.49
C LEU A 314 6.33 8.77 7.05
N LYS A 315 6.05 7.88 6.10
CA LYS A 315 7.01 6.92 5.59
C LYS A 315 8.15 7.64 4.86
N LEU A 316 7.82 8.68 4.10
CA LEU A 316 8.80 9.51 3.41
C LEU A 316 9.76 10.19 4.40
N HIS A 317 9.26 10.81 5.47
CA HIS A 317 10.09 11.55 6.41
C HIS A 317 10.86 10.66 7.39
N HIS A 318 10.21 9.63 7.92
CA HIS A 318 10.75 8.87 9.04
C HIS A 318 11.28 7.50 8.64
N GLY A 319 10.91 6.98 7.47
CA GLY A 319 11.43 5.72 6.94
C GLY A 319 10.96 4.48 7.72
N PHE A 320 9.75 4.52 8.26
CA PHE A 320 9.08 3.38 8.90
C PHE A 320 7.59 3.35 8.54
N ASP A 321 6.89 2.26 8.89
CA ASP A 321 5.48 2.07 8.55
C ASP A 321 4.61 2.19 9.81
N PHE A 322 3.57 3.01 9.72
CA PHE A 322 2.53 3.13 10.75
C PHE A 322 1.20 3.38 10.05
N ILE A 323 0.22 2.52 10.33
CA ILE A 323 -1.10 2.54 9.69
C ILE A 323 -2.13 2.41 10.78
N VAL A 324 -3.13 3.30 10.82
CA VAL A 324 -4.25 3.17 11.76
C VAL A 324 -5.21 2.12 11.20
N THR A 325 -5.28 0.96 11.85
CA THR A 325 -6.09 -0.17 11.38
C THR A 325 -7.50 -0.14 11.95
N ASN A 326 -7.69 0.45 13.13
CA ASN A 326 -8.99 0.69 13.74
C ASN A 326 -8.93 1.93 14.63
N PRO A 327 -9.59 3.05 14.28
CA PRO A 327 -9.64 4.26 15.12
C PRO A 327 -10.22 4.04 16.53
N GLN A 328 -11.01 2.96 16.72
CA GLN A 328 -11.59 2.54 17.99
C GLN A 328 -10.79 1.41 18.65
N GLY A 329 -9.60 1.08 18.14
CA GLY A 329 -8.75 0.04 18.70
C GLY A 329 -8.27 0.41 20.10
N THR A 330 -8.11 -0.61 20.94
CA THR A 330 -7.75 -0.46 22.36
C THR A 330 -6.30 -0.85 22.65
N VAL A 331 -5.63 -1.51 21.71
CA VAL A 331 -4.23 -1.96 21.84
C VAL A 331 -3.36 -1.26 20.80
N GLY A 332 -2.47 -0.38 21.24
CA GLY A 332 -1.45 0.24 20.40
C GLY A 332 -0.28 -0.71 20.17
N LEU A 333 0.24 -0.78 18.96
CA LEU A 333 1.34 -1.65 18.57
C LEU A 333 2.62 -0.84 18.29
N LEU A 334 3.71 -1.18 18.98
CA LEU A 334 5.08 -0.77 18.63
C LEU A 334 5.88 -2.04 18.33
N THR A 335 6.15 -2.31 17.05
CA THR A 335 6.74 -3.59 16.66
C THR A 335 7.84 -3.43 15.62
N THR A 336 8.63 -4.50 15.46
CA THR A 336 9.62 -4.63 14.39
C THR A 336 9.22 -5.72 13.40
N GLY A 337 9.24 -5.37 12.11
CA GLY A 337 8.97 -6.26 11.00
C GLY A 337 7.48 -6.32 10.67
N ALA A 338 7.13 -6.00 9.42
CA ALA A 338 5.76 -6.02 8.94
C ALA A 338 5.03 -7.35 9.19
N GLY A 339 5.68 -8.50 8.92
CA GLY A 339 5.08 -9.82 9.16
C GLY A 339 4.71 -10.06 10.63
N LEU A 340 5.55 -9.60 11.55
CA LEU A 340 5.32 -9.74 12.99
C LEU A 340 4.20 -8.82 13.47
N SER A 341 4.14 -7.59 12.96
CA SER A 341 3.03 -6.69 13.26
C SER A 341 1.69 -7.21 12.73
N MET A 342 1.64 -7.78 11.52
CA MET A 342 0.41 -8.39 10.98
C MET A 342 -0.05 -9.58 11.82
N MET A 343 0.88 -10.49 12.15
CA MET A 343 0.59 -11.62 13.03
C MET A 343 0.02 -11.16 14.38
N LEU A 344 0.54 -10.09 14.97
CA LEU A 344 0.01 -9.55 16.23
C LEU A 344 -1.40 -8.97 16.07
N CYS A 345 -1.68 -8.26 14.97
CA CYS A 345 -3.04 -7.81 14.68
C CYS A 345 -4.02 -8.98 14.65
N ASP A 346 -3.64 -10.10 14.02
CA ASP A 346 -4.48 -11.30 13.91
C ASP A 346 -4.64 -12.02 15.26
N GLU A 347 -3.55 -12.19 16.01
CA GLU A 347 -3.58 -12.80 17.35
C GLU A 347 -4.41 -11.97 18.35
N LEU A 348 -4.36 -10.65 18.27
CA LEU A 348 -5.21 -9.76 19.07
C LEU A 348 -6.69 -9.92 18.70
N ARG A 349 -7.01 -9.88 17.40
CA ARG A 349 -8.40 -10.08 16.92
C ARG A 349 -8.94 -11.45 17.30
N ALA A 350 -8.13 -12.50 17.22
CA ALA A 350 -8.51 -13.85 17.63
C ALA A 350 -8.85 -13.94 19.13
N ARG A 351 -8.30 -13.03 19.95
CA ARG A 351 -8.61 -12.88 21.39
C ARG A 351 -9.73 -11.88 21.67
N GLY A 352 -10.40 -11.36 20.64
CA GLY A 352 -11.43 -10.35 20.78
C GLY A 352 -10.90 -8.95 21.14
N LEU A 353 -9.60 -8.71 21.00
CA LEU A 353 -8.97 -7.41 21.21
C LEU A 353 -8.88 -6.65 19.88
N ALA A 354 -8.99 -5.33 19.97
CA ALA A 354 -8.96 -4.46 18.81
C ALA A 354 -7.58 -3.78 18.69
N PRO A 355 -6.71 -4.18 17.75
CA PRO A 355 -5.49 -3.43 17.47
C PRO A 355 -5.85 -2.04 16.92
N TYR A 356 -5.25 -0.98 17.47
CA TYR A 356 -5.43 0.40 17.01
C TYR A 356 -4.70 0.64 15.69
N ASN A 357 -3.45 0.18 15.63
CA ASN A 357 -2.55 0.41 14.52
C ASN A 357 -1.77 -0.86 14.15
N PHE A 358 -1.18 -0.80 12.96
CA PHE A 358 -0.03 -1.59 12.54
C PHE A 358 1.22 -0.71 12.65
N CYS A 359 2.36 -1.30 13.01
CA CYS A 359 3.63 -0.57 13.04
C CYS A 359 4.82 -1.49 12.76
N ASP A 360 5.66 -1.10 11.80
CA ASP A 360 7.02 -1.62 11.65
C ASP A 360 8.02 -0.46 11.80
N VAL A 361 8.57 -0.31 13.00
CA VAL A 361 9.47 0.81 13.37
C VAL A 361 10.88 0.68 12.74
N ARG A 362 11.25 -0.52 12.26
CA ARG A 362 12.60 -0.83 11.72
C ARG A 362 13.74 -0.38 12.63
N THR A 363 14.01 -1.14 13.70
CA THR A 363 15.00 -0.78 14.73
C THR A 363 16.44 -0.55 14.24
N GLY A 364 16.83 -1.14 13.10
CA GLY A 364 18.13 -0.87 12.48
C GLY A 364 18.36 0.59 12.05
N GLY A 365 17.30 1.41 12.00
CA GLY A 365 17.37 2.83 11.69
C GLY A 365 17.47 3.77 12.88
N LEU A 366 17.49 3.26 14.13
CA LEU A 366 17.41 4.11 15.33
C LEU A 366 18.66 4.96 15.59
N ARG A 367 19.87 4.55 15.13
CA ARG A 367 21.12 5.35 15.19
C ARG A 367 21.39 6.07 16.54
N ASP A 368 21.09 5.43 17.68
CA ASP A 368 21.19 6.03 19.02
C ASP A 368 20.36 7.33 19.23
N ASP A 369 19.31 7.53 18.43
CA ASP A 369 18.39 8.66 18.47
C ASP A 369 16.97 8.20 18.84
N PRO A 370 16.37 8.74 19.93
CA PRO A 370 15.01 8.36 20.33
C PRO A 370 13.91 8.97 19.46
N GLN A 371 14.20 9.94 18.58
CA GLN A 371 13.18 10.72 17.86
C GLN A 371 12.17 9.83 17.12
N ARG A 372 12.64 8.77 16.47
CA ARG A 372 11.76 7.82 15.78
C ARG A 372 10.74 7.17 16.73
N LEU A 373 11.16 6.82 17.94
CA LEU A 373 10.27 6.25 18.95
C LEU A 373 9.32 7.31 19.49
N VAL A 374 9.80 8.54 19.71
CA VAL A 374 8.96 9.69 20.09
C VAL A 374 7.83 9.90 19.09
N ASP A 375 8.13 9.88 17.80
CA ASP A 375 7.15 10.06 16.74
C ASP A 375 6.06 8.97 16.78
N VAL A 376 6.47 7.68 16.82
CA VAL A 376 5.53 6.55 16.89
C VAL A 376 4.66 6.62 18.14
N LEU A 377 5.28 6.85 19.30
CA LEU A 377 4.58 6.91 20.58
C LEU A 377 3.59 8.06 20.61
N SER A 378 3.98 9.23 20.10
CA SER A 378 3.08 10.40 19.98
C SER A 378 1.86 10.07 19.12
N TRP A 379 2.02 9.34 18.02
CA TRP A 379 0.88 8.92 17.19
C TRP A 379 0.03 7.82 17.82
N LEU A 380 0.63 6.90 18.59
CA LEU A 380 -0.12 5.93 19.38
C LEU A 380 -1.03 6.61 20.40
N CYS A 381 -0.52 7.66 21.06
CA CYS A 381 -1.27 8.45 22.05
C CYS A 381 -2.41 9.28 21.45
N GLN A 382 -2.44 9.50 20.13
CA GLN A 382 -3.58 10.15 19.45
C GLN A 382 -4.79 9.21 19.33
N GLY A 383 -4.63 7.91 19.56
CA GLY A 383 -5.74 6.95 19.54
C GLY A 383 -6.65 7.14 20.76
N PRO A 384 -7.89 7.68 20.60
CA PRO A 384 -8.72 8.08 21.74
C PRO A 384 -9.23 6.90 22.56
N CYS A 385 -9.20 5.69 21.99
CA CYS A 385 -9.64 4.45 22.63
C CYS A 385 -8.46 3.57 23.06
N THR A 386 -7.22 3.94 22.77
CA THR A 386 -6.03 3.17 23.12
C THR A 386 -5.90 3.10 24.63
N LYS A 387 -5.81 1.88 25.18
CA LYS A 387 -5.70 1.63 26.63
C LYS A 387 -4.37 1.04 27.05
N VAL A 388 -3.66 0.38 26.14
CA VAL A 388 -2.40 -0.32 26.42
C VAL A 388 -1.51 -0.28 25.17
N ILE A 389 -0.21 -0.17 25.37
CA ILE A 389 0.78 -0.30 24.29
C ILE A 389 1.46 -1.66 24.41
N LEU A 390 1.35 -2.47 23.36
CA LEU A 390 2.07 -3.72 23.21
C LEU A 390 3.34 -3.47 22.37
N ILE A 391 4.48 -3.50 23.05
CA ILE A 391 5.81 -3.40 22.49
C ILE A 391 6.29 -4.80 22.19
N ASN A 392 6.50 -5.15 20.92
CA ASN A 392 6.98 -6.48 20.55
C ASN A 392 8.14 -6.37 19.56
N ILE A 393 9.34 -6.51 20.07
CA ILE A 393 10.60 -6.27 19.35
C ILE A 393 11.39 -7.56 19.26
N PHE A 394 11.62 -8.01 18.03
CA PHE A 394 12.58 -9.05 17.74
C PHE A 394 13.87 -8.36 17.28
N GLY A 395 14.86 -8.30 18.17
CA GLY A 395 16.08 -7.50 18.00
C GLY A 395 16.86 -7.89 16.76
N GLY A 396 16.93 -9.18 16.40
CA GLY A 396 17.78 -9.63 15.30
C GLY A 396 19.23 -9.18 15.54
N ILE A 397 19.68 -8.16 14.81
CA ILE A 397 21.00 -7.50 14.98
C ILE A 397 20.99 -6.34 15.99
N THR A 398 19.81 -5.83 16.34
CA THR A 398 19.61 -4.71 17.26
C THR A 398 19.91 -5.13 18.70
N ASP A 399 20.75 -4.34 19.37
CA ASP A 399 20.99 -4.42 20.80
C ASP A 399 19.75 -3.97 21.58
N LEU A 400 19.12 -4.88 22.32
CA LEU A 400 17.90 -4.56 23.06
C LEU A 400 18.15 -3.65 24.26
N GLY A 401 19.37 -3.63 24.82
CA GLY A 401 19.75 -2.69 25.88
C GLY A 401 19.83 -1.26 25.37
N VAL A 402 20.34 -1.05 24.14
CA VAL A 402 20.27 0.24 23.46
C VAL A 402 18.82 0.63 23.21
N PHE A 403 18.02 -0.27 22.63
CA PHE A 403 16.61 -0.03 22.38
C PHE A 403 15.86 0.38 23.66
N ALA A 404 16.07 -0.33 24.78
CA ALA A 404 15.41 -0.02 26.05
C ALA A 404 15.78 1.37 26.57
N ARG A 405 17.05 1.80 26.44
CA ARG A 405 17.44 3.18 26.82
C ARG A 405 16.75 4.23 25.96
N LEU A 406 16.70 4.02 24.65
CA LEU A 406 16.03 4.93 23.73
C LEU A 406 14.52 4.98 23.98
N LEU A 407 13.91 3.84 24.33
CA LEU A 407 12.50 3.78 24.68
C LEU A 407 12.20 4.61 25.94
N VAL A 408 13.00 4.48 27.00
CA VAL A 408 12.85 5.31 28.21
C VAL A 408 13.01 6.80 27.87
N GLN A 409 14.05 7.16 27.12
CA GLN A 409 14.28 8.54 26.68
C GLN A 409 13.15 9.10 25.82
N ALA A 410 12.52 8.26 25.00
CA ALA A 410 11.39 8.66 24.18
C ALA A 410 10.14 8.89 25.03
N MET A 411 9.87 8.01 26.00
CA MET A 411 8.75 8.17 26.93
C MET A 411 8.89 9.42 27.81
N ASP A 412 10.10 9.82 28.20
CA ASP A 412 10.33 11.08 28.93
C ASP A 412 9.94 12.33 28.12
N GLN A 413 9.91 12.22 26.78
CA GLN A 413 9.56 13.31 25.87
C GLN A 413 8.08 13.30 25.49
N VAL A 414 7.44 12.12 25.50
CA VAL A 414 6.01 11.98 25.22
C VAL A 414 5.23 12.18 26.51
N THR A 415 4.86 13.42 26.79
CA THR A 415 4.12 13.79 28.01
C THR A 415 2.62 13.48 27.95
N GLU A 416 2.13 13.03 26.80
CA GLU A 416 0.71 12.76 26.56
C GLU A 416 0.38 11.30 26.87
N GLN A 417 -0.46 11.09 27.89
CA GLN A 417 -1.00 9.81 28.38
C GLN A 417 0.02 8.79 28.96
N ASN A 418 -0.09 8.51 30.26
CA ASN A 418 0.55 7.35 30.90
C ASN A 418 -0.24 6.08 30.57
N LEU A 419 -0.07 5.55 29.36
CA LEU A 419 -0.64 4.25 29.00
C LEU A 419 0.24 3.12 29.58
N PRO A 420 -0.35 2.08 30.18
CA PRO A 420 0.42 0.90 30.58
C PRO A 420 1.02 0.23 29.35
N MET A 421 2.22 -0.32 29.52
CA MET A 421 3.00 -0.93 28.45
C MET A 421 3.30 -2.40 28.76
N ILE A 422 3.27 -3.21 27.72
CA ILE A 422 3.68 -4.61 27.78
C ILE A 422 4.82 -4.78 26.77
N ALA A 423 6.01 -5.13 27.24
CA ALA A 423 7.17 -5.36 26.41
C ALA A 423 7.49 -6.84 26.28
N ARG A 424 7.45 -7.34 25.04
CA ARG A 424 8.06 -8.59 24.63
C ARG A 424 9.30 -8.31 23.81
N LEU A 425 10.47 -8.55 24.40
CA LEU A 425 11.77 -8.32 23.78
C LEU A 425 12.47 -9.66 23.58
N ILE A 426 12.93 -9.96 22.35
CA ILE A 426 13.69 -11.18 22.04
C ILE A 426 14.90 -10.81 21.21
N GLY A 427 16.11 -11.08 21.69
CA GLY A 427 17.34 -10.76 20.96
C GLY A 427 18.56 -10.51 21.84
N PRO A 428 19.65 -9.98 21.26
CA PRO A 428 20.87 -9.64 21.99
C PRO A 428 20.62 -8.67 23.14
N ASN A 429 21.29 -8.89 24.27
CA ASN A 429 21.21 -8.03 25.47
C ASN A 429 19.80 -7.87 26.06
N GLN A 430 18.93 -8.86 25.86
CA GLN A 430 17.57 -8.89 26.43
C GLN A 430 17.56 -8.73 27.96
N ALA A 431 18.48 -9.38 28.69
CA ALA A 431 18.53 -9.27 30.16
C ALA A 431 18.79 -7.81 30.59
N MET A 432 19.76 -7.14 29.96
CA MET A 432 20.03 -5.73 30.20
C MET A 432 18.82 -4.85 29.88
N ALA A 433 18.12 -5.14 28.78
CA ALA A 433 16.90 -4.42 28.41
C ALA A 433 15.83 -4.55 29.49
N THR A 434 15.59 -5.77 30.00
CA THR A 434 14.66 -6.03 31.10
C THR A 434 15.04 -5.25 32.36
N ASP A 435 16.32 -5.25 32.74
CA ASP A 435 16.79 -4.51 33.91
C ASP A 435 16.54 -3.00 33.77
N ILE A 436 16.82 -2.44 32.58
CA ILE A 436 16.58 -1.01 32.28
C ILE A 436 15.10 -0.67 32.38
N LEU A 437 14.22 -1.46 31.77
CA LEU A 437 12.78 -1.20 31.76
C LEU A 437 12.17 -1.36 33.15
N THR A 438 12.57 -2.39 33.91
CA THR A 438 12.07 -2.66 35.26
C THR A 438 12.52 -1.60 36.28
N ALA A 439 13.71 -1.00 36.06
CA ALA A 439 14.22 0.07 36.90
C ALA A 439 13.67 1.46 36.53
N SER A 440 12.96 1.59 35.41
CA SER A 440 12.37 2.86 34.96
C SER A 440 11.11 3.22 35.74
N SER A 441 10.66 4.46 35.65
CA SER A 441 9.38 4.92 36.23
C SER A 441 8.17 4.54 35.38
N LEU A 442 8.35 3.80 34.28
CA LEU A 442 7.30 3.43 33.36
C LEU A 442 6.43 2.32 33.95
N GLU A 443 5.11 2.39 33.75
CA GLU A 443 4.22 1.25 34.01
C GLU A 443 4.40 0.21 32.90
N ILE A 444 5.45 -0.60 33.00
CA ILE A 444 5.84 -1.56 31.97
C ILE A 444 6.06 -2.97 32.55
N SER A 445 5.38 -3.96 31.96
CA SER A 445 5.64 -5.38 32.22
C SER A 445 6.51 -5.98 31.11
N VAL A 446 7.41 -6.91 31.46
CA VAL A 446 8.31 -7.54 30.48
C VAL A 446 8.04 -9.05 30.39
N HIS A 447 7.80 -9.54 29.18
CA HIS A 447 7.48 -10.94 28.90
C HIS A 447 8.47 -11.57 27.91
N GLN A 448 8.75 -12.86 28.10
CA GLN A 448 9.51 -13.64 27.12
C GLN A 448 8.60 -14.28 26.06
N ASN A 449 7.44 -14.79 26.50
CA ASN A 449 6.51 -15.53 25.66
C ASN A 449 5.38 -14.63 25.17
N LEU A 450 4.88 -14.93 23.99
CA LEU A 450 3.83 -14.12 23.36
C LEU A 450 2.48 -14.26 24.08
N SER A 451 2.03 -15.49 24.36
CA SER A 451 0.71 -15.70 24.96
C SER A 451 0.51 -14.94 26.28
N PRO A 452 1.44 -15.01 27.26
CA PRO A 452 1.29 -14.23 28.49
C PRO A 452 1.21 -12.71 28.27
N ALA A 453 1.97 -12.18 27.30
CA ALA A 453 1.91 -10.77 26.96
C ALA A 453 0.54 -10.37 26.37
N LEU A 454 -0.06 -11.23 25.54
CA LEU A 454 -1.38 -11.00 24.96
C LEU A 454 -2.51 -11.16 26.00
N ASP A 455 -2.37 -12.12 26.90
CA ASP A 455 -3.33 -12.34 27.99
C ASP A 455 -3.36 -11.13 28.94
N GLU A 456 -2.20 -10.57 29.27
CA GLU A 456 -2.12 -9.33 30.05
C GLU A 456 -2.70 -8.13 29.29
N ALA A 457 -2.46 -8.02 27.98
CA ALA A 457 -3.07 -6.95 27.18
C ALA A 457 -4.61 -7.01 27.27
N GLY A 458 -5.19 -8.20 27.22
CA GLY A 458 -6.63 -8.39 27.41
C GLY A 458 -7.11 -8.01 28.82
N ALA A 459 -6.33 -8.35 29.85
CA ALA A 459 -6.63 -7.96 31.22
C ALA A 459 -6.61 -6.43 31.40
N LEU A 460 -5.61 -5.73 30.85
CA LEU A 460 -5.49 -4.27 30.93
C LEU A 460 -6.60 -3.56 30.16
N VAL A 461 -6.97 -4.04 28.96
CA VAL A 461 -8.10 -3.48 28.19
C VAL A 461 -9.43 -3.61 28.94
N SER A 462 -9.58 -4.68 29.72
CA SER A 462 -10.80 -4.98 30.49
C SER A 462 -10.87 -4.26 31.83
N ARG A 463 -9.78 -3.61 32.29
CA ARG A 463 -9.84 -2.75 33.47
C ARG A 463 -10.70 -1.52 33.13
N GLU A 464 -11.82 -1.35 33.82
CA GLU A 464 -12.57 -0.10 33.77
C GLU A 464 -11.69 1.01 34.35
N VAL A 465 -11.60 2.13 33.63
CA VAL A 465 -11.04 3.38 34.16
C VAL A 465 -12.00 3.81 35.27
N SER A 466 -11.63 3.55 36.51
CA SER A 466 -12.40 3.94 37.70
C SER A 466 -12.40 5.45 37.91
#